data_AF-A0A8B6GSW5-F1
#
_entry.id   AF-A0A8B6GSW5-F1
#
_cell.length_a   1.000
_cell.length_b   1.000
_cell.length_c   1.000
_cell.angle_alpha   90.00
_cell.angle_beta   90.00
_cell.angle_gamma   90.00
#
_symmetry.space_group_name_H-M   'P 1'
#
loop_
_entity.id
_entity.type
_entity.pdbx_description
1 polymer ?
#
loop_
_entity_poly.entity_id
_entity_poly.type
_entity_poly.pdbx_seq_one_letter_code
_entity_poly.pdbx_strand_id
1 'polypeptide(L)'
;MASLQIGHGATTLHHWAGILDGRHTYEKLAELFDNDDQFSNAKKRIEEADTLIIDEISMLSLKVFEMVEFVCRHVKKNTKIFGGIQVIGCGDFKQLPPVPNRRYDDHGAYCFESDKFNLSFPHHINLIEVIVLSGSMSAKLDKSDNWINAYTKLNEFVLSDKHILSIQKLFKVNNINKYQNKLSSKIVFWLMNKEIEKKAKAVTAKQITDIEAETSIEEELSSAGKSKIRYLTGACVQKITKRLKESVLRKMGQSTKKSKLAMRMDYKKQCLLKQFRISELDVADNDESMVEIDFKQGPSRGLTIPNDSVFNFFLSLHSVLQHKLSLKQMHLYLEDLHNHCRNAVDNDDVLIGKWISLFDIQDDGKIEDELFLTLIMELYRDVTEHFIRISFVDSLKYFKRTIPRKKKQALRTKIQALGDSRKGGYKIVSSQENWDMTLPHKIQQNVWLFHHKNLGHAVATFWDITGEKEVSRKEDIK
;
A
#
# COMPACT_ATOMS: atom_id res chain seq x y z
N MET A 1 2.18 16.77 15.85
CA MET A 1 2.85 15.52 16.26
C MET A 1 2.14 14.26 15.74
N ALA A 2 0.82 14.27 15.47
CA ALA A 2 0.14 13.15 14.81
C ALA A 2 0.52 12.94 13.32
N SER A 3 0.86 14.01 12.59
CA SER A 3 1.15 13.92 11.14
C SER A 3 2.41 13.13 10.77
N LEU A 4 3.30 12.80 11.72
CA LEU A 4 4.51 12.01 11.43
C LEU A 4 4.25 10.52 11.23
N GLN A 5 3.09 10.00 11.64
CA GLN A 5 2.79 8.56 11.61
C GLN A 5 2.19 8.07 10.29
N ILE A 6 1.75 8.98 9.40
CA ILE A 6 1.00 8.64 8.18
C ILE A 6 1.89 8.60 6.93
N GLY A 7 3.07 9.25 6.96
CA GLY A 7 4.07 9.22 5.88
C GLY A 7 4.67 10.59 5.51
N HIS A 8 5.60 10.59 4.55
CA HIS A 8 6.20 11.83 4.01
C HIS A 8 5.13 12.70 3.32
N GLY A 9 4.99 13.96 3.76
CA GLY A 9 4.06 14.94 3.17
C GLY A 9 2.72 15.10 3.91
N ALA A 10 2.44 14.29 4.93
CA ALA A 10 1.26 14.49 5.79
C ALA A 10 1.42 15.74 6.66
N THR A 11 0.34 16.50 6.83
CA THR A 11 0.30 17.72 7.66
C THR A 11 -0.99 17.76 8.48
N THR A 12 -1.09 18.70 9.41
CA THR A 12 -2.32 18.86 10.20
C THR A 12 -3.44 19.42 9.33
N LEU A 13 -4.69 19.03 9.59
CA LEU A 13 -5.85 19.54 8.84
C LEU A 13 -5.94 21.07 8.91
N HIS A 14 -5.62 21.64 10.07
CA HIS A 14 -5.53 23.08 10.30
C HIS A 14 -4.57 23.78 9.33
N HIS A 15 -3.35 23.24 9.19
CA HIS A 15 -2.36 23.79 8.27
C HIS A 15 -2.77 23.56 6.82
N TRP A 16 -3.23 22.34 6.47
CA TRP A 16 -3.66 22.00 5.12
C TRP A 16 -4.76 22.94 4.63
N ALA A 17 -5.81 23.12 5.43
CA ALA A 17 -6.98 23.94 5.12
C ALA A 17 -6.74 25.45 5.28
N GLY A 18 -5.57 25.88 5.77
CA GLY A 18 -5.26 27.29 5.96
C GLY A 18 -6.07 27.99 7.06
N ILE A 19 -6.77 27.26 7.93
CA ILE A 19 -7.64 27.85 8.98
C ILE A 19 -6.88 28.31 10.23
N LEU A 20 -5.55 28.21 10.22
CA LEU A 20 -4.66 28.55 11.34
C LEU A 20 -5.06 27.81 12.63
N ASP A 21 -5.43 28.54 13.68
CA ASP A 21 -5.88 28.01 14.97
C ASP A 21 -7.42 28.02 15.12
N GLY A 22 -8.16 28.23 14.02
CA GLY A 22 -9.64 28.24 14.01
C GLY A 22 -10.25 29.51 14.62
N ARG A 23 -9.48 30.60 14.75
CA ARG A 23 -9.93 31.86 15.37
C ARG A 23 -10.86 32.70 14.50
N HIS A 24 -10.83 32.52 13.18
CA HIS A 24 -11.52 33.41 12.24
C HIS A 24 -12.97 32.97 12.01
N THR A 25 -13.86 33.93 11.74
CA THR A 25 -15.24 33.65 11.29
C THR A 25 -15.25 33.23 9.83
N TYR A 26 -16.38 32.70 9.34
CA TYR A 26 -16.53 32.30 7.95
C TYR A 26 -16.34 33.47 6.98
N GLU A 27 -16.88 34.64 7.31
CA GLU A 27 -16.75 35.86 6.52
C GLU A 27 -15.30 36.30 6.44
N LYS A 28 -14.58 36.27 7.57
CA LYS A 28 -13.16 36.64 7.59
C LYS A 28 -12.30 35.64 6.84
N LEU A 29 -12.60 34.34 6.94
CA LEU A 29 -11.90 33.32 6.16
C LEU A 29 -12.11 33.54 4.66
N ALA A 30 -13.34 33.81 4.21
CA ALA A 30 -13.61 34.13 2.80
C ALA A 30 -12.78 35.32 2.32
N GLU A 31 -12.78 36.42 3.08
CA GLU A 31 -11.99 37.62 2.78
C GLU A 31 -10.48 37.32 2.67
N LEU A 32 -9.94 36.51 3.58
CA LEU A 32 -8.52 36.13 3.59
C LEU A 32 -8.15 35.25 2.39
N PHE A 33 -9.00 34.28 2.04
CA PHE A 33 -8.78 33.41 0.86
C PHE A 33 -8.91 34.15 -0.49
N ASP A 34 -9.61 35.28 -0.49
CA ASP A 34 -9.80 36.11 -1.69
C ASP A 34 -8.70 37.15 -1.84
N ASN A 35 -8.21 37.75 -0.74
CA ASN A 35 -7.39 38.96 -0.79
C ASN A 35 -5.98 38.83 -0.17
N ASP A 36 -5.66 37.77 0.57
CA ASP A 36 -4.38 37.63 1.28
C ASP A 36 -3.49 36.55 0.66
N ASP A 37 -2.34 36.98 0.14
CA ASP A 37 -1.33 36.11 -0.48
C ASP A 37 -0.78 35.04 0.48
N GLN A 38 -0.87 35.23 1.80
CA GLN A 38 -0.47 34.21 2.78
C GLN A 38 -1.31 32.93 2.67
N PHE A 39 -2.55 33.04 2.17
CA PHE A 39 -3.47 31.91 2.00
C PHE A 39 -3.37 31.26 0.62
N SER A 40 -2.60 31.84 -0.31
CA SER A 40 -2.41 31.34 -1.69
C SER A 40 -1.98 29.87 -1.74
N ASN A 41 -1.07 29.45 -0.84
CA ASN A 41 -0.62 28.07 -0.76
C ASN A 41 -1.72 27.10 -0.30
N ALA A 42 -2.54 27.50 0.68
CA ALA A 42 -3.67 26.69 1.14
C ALA A 42 -4.76 26.61 0.07
N LYS A 43 -5.04 27.75 -0.57
CA LYS A 43 -5.96 27.85 -1.70
C LYS A 43 -5.57 26.90 -2.82
N LYS A 44 -4.31 26.93 -3.27
CA LYS A 44 -3.79 26.03 -4.30
C LYS A 44 -3.94 24.56 -3.92
N ARG A 45 -3.61 24.18 -2.68
CA ARG A 45 -3.80 22.79 -2.20
C ARG A 45 -5.25 22.35 -2.29
N ILE A 46 -6.19 23.21 -1.92
CA ILE A 46 -7.62 22.91 -1.98
C ILE A 46 -8.10 22.85 -3.43
N GLU A 47 -7.70 23.80 -4.28
CA GLU A 47 -8.02 23.83 -5.71
C GLU A 47 -7.55 22.57 -6.45
N GLU A 48 -6.36 22.06 -6.13
CA GLU A 48 -5.78 20.86 -6.73
C GLU A 48 -6.29 19.55 -6.09
N ALA A 49 -6.92 19.59 -4.92
CA ALA A 49 -7.34 18.39 -4.22
C ALA A 49 -8.59 17.75 -4.85
N ASP A 50 -8.45 16.48 -5.25
CA ASP A 50 -9.57 15.60 -5.61
C ASP A 50 -10.06 14.77 -4.42
N THR A 51 -9.16 14.46 -3.48
CA THR A 51 -9.43 13.63 -2.30
C THR A 51 -8.74 14.17 -1.06
N LEU A 52 -9.46 14.24 0.06
CA LEU A 52 -8.98 14.61 1.38
C LEU A 52 -9.09 13.42 2.33
N ILE A 53 -7.97 12.99 2.91
CA ILE A 53 -7.92 11.92 3.91
C ILE A 53 -7.65 12.55 5.28
N ILE A 54 -8.52 12.26 6.24
CA ILE A 54 -8.43 12.73 7.63
C ILE A 54 -8.25 11.51 8.51
N ASP A 55 -7.05 11.35 9.05
CA ASP A 55 -6.80 10.36 10.10
C ASP A 55 -7.08 10.97 11.47
N GLU A 56 -7.40 10.11 12.45
CA GLU A 56 -7.83 10.49 13.80
C GLU A 56 -8.98 11.52 13.82
N ILE A 57 -10.02 11.27 13.02
CA ILE A 57 -11.21 12.13 12.92
C ILE A 57 -11.95 12.29 14.27
N SER A 58 -11.70 11.41 15.24
CA SER A 58 -12.22 11.49 16.61
C SER A 58 -11.83 12.76 17.35
N MET A 59 -10.63 13.29 17.07
CA MET A 59 -10.12 14.51 17.68
C MET A 59 -10.56 15.78 16.94
N LEU A 60 -11.31 15.66 15.85
CA LEU A 60 -11.81 16.79 15.07
C LEU A 60 -13.10 17.33 15.70
N SER A 61 -13.08 18.60 16.12
CA SER A 61 -14.27 19.26 16.64
C SER A 61 -15.27 19.61 15.53
N LEU A 62 -16.54 19.73 15.90
CA LEU A 62 -17.62 20.21 15.04
C LEU A 62 -17.25 21.53 14.36
N LYS A 63 -16.77 22.50 15.16
CA LYS A 63 -16.41 23.83 14.67
C LYS A 63 -15.33 23.76 13.59
N VAL A 64 -14.25 23.02 13.84
CA VAL A 64 -13.16 22.88 12.86
C VAL A 64 -13.63 22.13 11.62
N PHE A 65 -14.42 21.07 11.78
CA PHE A 65 -15.01 20.32 10.66
C PHE A 65 -15.82 21.24 9.73
N GLU A 66 -16.72 22.06 10.29
CA GLU A 66 -17.55 22.98 9.50
C GLU A 66 -16.76 24.11 8.84
N MET A 67 -15.70 24.60 9.49
CA MET A 67 -14.79 25.58 8.88
C MET A 67 -14.09 25.02 7.66
N VAL A 68 -13.53 23.81 7.76
CA VAL A 68 -12.83 23.19 6.62
C VAL A 68 -13.82 22.96 5.48
N GLU A 69 -15.01 22.44 5.79
CA GLU A 69 -16.09 22.24 4.83
C GLU A 69 -16.44 23.55 4.09
N PHE A 70 -16.61 24.64 4.84
CA PHE A 70 -16.89 25.98 4.31
C PHE A 70 -15.77 26.48 3.40
N VAL A 71 -14.52 26.43 3.86
CA VAL A 71 -13.35 26.90 3.10
C VAL A 71 -13.20 26.13 1.80
N CYS A 72 -13.41 24.81 1.82
CA CYS A 72 -13.36 23.99 0.61
C CYS A 72 -14.44 24.40 -0.41
N ARG A 73 -15.68 24.67 0.02
CA ARG A 73 -16.74 25.18 -0.87
C ARG A 73 -16.42 26.55 -1.44
N HIS A 74 -15.92 27.46 -0.59
CA HIS A 74 -15.56 28.83 -0.99
C HIS A 74 -14.47 28.80 -2.06
N VAL A 75 -13.36 28.12 -1.79
CA VAL A 75 -12.20 28.05 -2.70
C VAL A 75 -12.54 27.34 -4.02
N LYS A 76 -13.24 26.20 -3.96
CA LYS A 76 -13.66 25.47 -5.18
C LYS A 76 -14.79 26.17 -5.96
N LYS A 77 -15.40 27.21 -5.38
CA LYS A 77 -16.61 27.88 -5.92
C LYS A 77 -17.71 26.87 -6.27
N ASN A 78 -17.88 25.87 -5.41
CA ASN A 78 -18.78 24.74 -5.63
C ASN A 78 -19.65 24.53 -4.38
N THR A 79 -20.96 24.46 -4.56
CA THR A 79 -21.94 24.34 -3.46
C THR A 79 -22.07 22.94 -2.91
N LYS A 80 -21.51 21.92 -3.58
CA LYS A 80 -21.44 20.54 -3.04
C LYS A 80 -20.64 20.52 -1.75
N ILE A 81 -20.97 19.58 -0.85
CA ILE A 81 -20.25 19.38 0.42
C ILE A 81 -18.73 19.29 0.17
N PHE A 82 -17.93 20.00 0.97
CA PHE A 82 -16.47 20.11 0.78
C PHE A 82 -16.03 20.59 -0.63
N GLY A 83 -16.87 21.33 -1.34
CA GLY A 83 -16.56 21.79 -2.70
C GLY A 83 -16.49 20.66 -3.74
N GLY A 84 -17.05 19.48 -3.42
CA GLY A 84 -17.01 18.28 -4.26
C GLY A 84 -15.75 17.42 -4.08
N ILE A 85 -14.88 17.73 -3.11
CA ILE A 85 -13.72 16.92 -2.76
C ILE A 85 -14.21 15.60 -2.13
N GLN A 86 -13.64 14.47 -2.54
CA GLN A 86 -13.90 13.19 -1.89
C GLN A 86 -13.25 13.18 -0.50
N VAL A 87 -14.04 13.03 0.57
CA VAL A 87 -13.50 12.99 1.94
C VAL A 87 -13.49 11.56 2.48
N ILE A 88 -12.38 11.16 3.07
CA ILE A 88 -12.20 9.87 3.74
C ILE A 88 -11.76 10.15 5.18
N GLY A 89 -12.63 9.86 6.14
CA GLY A 89 -12.35 9.95 7.57
C GLY A 89 -12.00 8.59 8.15
N CYS A 90 -10.91 8.52 8.91
CA CYS A 90 -10.51 7.35 9.68
C CYS A 90 -10.30 7.77 11.14
N GLY A 91 -10.69 6.91 12.08
CA GLY A 91 -10.52 7.15 13.51
C GLY A 91 -11.51 6.36 14.34
N ASP A 92 -11.36 6.45 15.67
CA ASP A 92 -12.23 5.81 16.64
C ASP A 92 -12.74 6.84 17.65
N PHE A 93 -14.03 7.16 17.57
CA PHE A 93 -14.69 8.14 18.45
C PHE A 93 -14.74 7.70 19.93
N LYS A 94 -14.39 6.46 20.25
CA LYS A 94 -14.22 5.98 21.63
C LYS A 94 -12.83 6.26 22.21
N GLN A 95 -11.88 6.73 21.40
CA GLN A 95 -10.56 7.13 21.85
C GLN A 95 -10.60 8.58 22.37
N LEU A 96 -9.63 9.42 21.98
CA LEU A 96 -9.53 10.78 22.48
C LEU A 96 -10.61 11.68 21.85
N PRO A 97 -11.34 12.47 22.68
CA PRO A 97 -12.28 13.48 22.18
C PRO A 97 -11.55 14.70 21.59
N PRO A 98 -12.27 15.58 20.88
CA PRO A 98 -11.76 16.89 20.50
C PRO A 98 -11.36 17.70 21.74
N VAL A 99 -10.29 18.48 21.62
CA VAL A 99 -9.84 19.37 22.71
C VAL A 99 -10.61 20.69 22.63
N PRO A 100 -11.41 21.07 23.65
CA PRO A 100 -12.15 22.33 23.63
C PRO A 100 -11.22 23.54 23.57
N ASN A 101 -11.60 24.56 22.79
CA ASN A 101 -10.93 25.84 22.73
C ASN A 101 -11.92 26.98 23.01
N ARG A 102 -12.10 27.28 24.29
CA ARG A 102 -13.04 28.31 24.78
C ARG A 102 -12.73 29.72 24.27
N ARG A 103 -11.49 30.01 23.87
CA ARG A 103 -11.13 31.34 23.32
C ARG A 103 -11.86 31.63 22.00
N TYR A 104 -12.20 30.58 21.28
CA TYR A 104 -12.87 30.67 19.99
C TYR A 104 -14.21 29.93 20.04
N ASP A 105 -14.90 29.85 21.17
CA ASP A 105 -16.23 29.21 21.23
C ASP A 105 -16.27 27.77 20.67
N ASP A 106 -15.15 27.04 20.77
CA ASP A 106 -15.10 25.62 20.47
C ASP A 106 -15.31 24.85 21.77
N HIS A 107 -16.50 24.29 21.95
CA HIS A 107 -16.83 23.49 23.14
C HIS A 107 -16.29 22.05 23.07
N GLY A 108 -15.60 21.67 21.99
CA GLY A 108 -15.09 20.32 21.78
C GLY A 108 -16.18 19.30 21.40
N ALA A 109 -17.32 19.78 20.88
CA ALA A 109 -18.35 18.91 20.30
C ALA A 109 -17.76 18.06 19.17
N TYR A 110 -18.19 16.80 19.06
CA TYR A 110 -17.64 15.91 18.04
C TYR A 110 -18.08 16.33 16.64
N CYS A 111 -17.21 16.12 15.64
CA CYS A 111 -17.56 16.42 14.25
C CYS A 111 -18.81 15.68 13.74
N PHE A 112 -19.14 14.49 14.29
CA PHE A 112 -20.34 13.75 13.92
C PHE A 112 -21.66 14.39 14.38
N GLU A 113 -21.58 15.39 15.27
CA GLU A 113 -22.74 16.15 15.71
C GLU A 113 -23.16 17.23 14.69
N SER A 114 -22.33 17.52 13.68
CA SER A 114 -22.72 18.42 12.59
C SER A 114 -23.71 17.73 11.64
N ASP A 115 -24.76 18.45 11.23
CA ASP A 115 -25.70 18.01 10.19
C ASP A 115 -24.99 17.68 8.86
N LYS A 116 -23.83 18.29 8.63
CA LYS A 116 -23.00 18.07 7.43
C LYS A 116 -22.22 16.76 7.47
N PHE A 117 -22.09 16.12 8.63
CA PHE A 117 -21.25 14.93 8.78
C PHE A 117 -21.77 13.76 7.97
N ASN A 118 -23.07 13.45 8.08
CA ASN A 118 -23.71 12.37 7.32
C ASN A 118 -23.71 12.63 5.81
N LEU A 119 -23.75 13.90 5.40
CA LEU A 119 -23.63 14.30 3.99
C LEU A 119 -22.19 14.10 3.47
N SER A 120 -21.20 14.33 4.33
CA SER A 120 -19.78 14.18 4.01
C SER A 120 -19.34 12.72 4.01
N PHE A 121 -19.93 11.89 4.89
CA PHE A 121 -19.60 10.49 5.09
C PHE A 121 -20.82 9.58 4.94
N PRO A 122 -21.45 9.49 3.75
CA PRO A 122 -22.63 8.64 3.55
C PRO A 122 -22.35 7.13 3.66
N HIS A 123 -21.08 6.74 3.76
CA HIS A 123 -20.63 5.35 3.86
C HIS A 123 -19.76 5.17 5.10
N HIS A 124 -20.30 4.44 6.08
CA HIS A 124 -19.56 4.05 7.29
C HIS A 124 -19.12 2.60 7.19
N ILE A 125 -17.82 2.36 7.35
CA ILE A 125 -17.24 1.01 7.33
C ILE A 125 -16.59 0.77 8.69
N ASN A 126 -17.21 -0.10 9.48
CA ASN A 126 -16.64 -0.50 10.76
C ASN A 126 -15.61 -1.60 10.51
N LEU A 127 -14.37 -1.37 10.93
CA LEU A 127 -13.37 -2.43 11.09
C LEU A 127 -13.72 -3.20 12.38
N ILE A 128 -13.79 -4.53 12.29
CA ILE A 128 -14.29 -5.40 13.39
C ILE A 128 -13.25 -6.44 13.78
N GLU A 129 -12.41 -6.82 12.83
CA GLU A 129 -11.28 -7.69 13.06
C GLU A 129 -10.11 -6.79 13.41
N VAL A 130 -9.65 -6.91 14.65
CA VAL A 130 -8.42 -6.25 15.09
C VAL A 130 -7.28 -7.11 14.57
N ILE A 131 -6.76 -6.76 13.40
CA ILE A 131 -5.48 -7.30 12.94
C ILE A 131 -4.40 -6.57 13.72
N VAL A 132 -4.16 -6.99 14.95
CA VAL A 132 -2.88 -6.71 15.60
C VAL A 132 -1.84 -7.41 14.72
N LEU A 133 -0.74 -6.72 14.38
CA LEU A 133 0.42 -7.38 13.77
C LEU A 133 1.06 -8.32 14.81
N SER A 134 0.38 -9.41 15.09
CA SER A 134 0.85 -10.57 15.81
C SER A 134 0.22 -11.79 15.14
N GLY A 135 1.06 -12.54 14.44
CA GLY A 135 0.72 -13.93 14.17
C GLY A 135 0.34 -14.62 15.48
N SER A 136 -0.83 -15.27 15.47
CA SER A 136 -1.45 -16.05 16.54
C SER A 136 -1.86 -15.27 17.80
N MET A 137 -3.17 -15.03 17.96
CA MET A 137 -3.75 -14.66 19.27
C MET A 137 -5.14 -15.29 19.44
N SER A 138 -5.16 -16.54 19.92
CA SER A 138 -6.23 -17.03 20.81
C SER A 138 -5.68 -17.34 22.22
N ALA A 139 -4.46 -16.92 22.55
CA ALA A 139 -3.94 -17.04 23.91
C ALA A 139 -2.98 -15.88 24.24
N LYS A 140 -3.28 -15.19 25.35
CA LYS A 140 -2.45 -14.18 26.08
C LYS A 140 -2.52 -12.73 25.63
N LEU A 141 -3.64 -12.08 25.95
CA LEU A 141 -3.80 -10.62 26.02
C LEU A 141 -2.96 -10.02 27.18
N ASP A 142 -1.65 -10.30 27.20
CA ASP A 142 -0.76 -10.05 28.35
C ASP A 142 0.54 -9.32 27.95
N LYS A 143 0.58 -8.76 26.72
CA LYS A 143 1.77 -8.06 26.17
C LYS A 143 1.58 -6.58 25.86
N SER A 144 0.34 -6.06 25.79
CA SER A 144 0.11 -4.61 25.66
C SER A 144 0.61 -3.85 26.89
N ASP A 145 0.59 -4.50 28.05
CA ASP A 145 1.06 -3.94 29.31
C ASP A 145 2.56 -3.68 29.32
N ASN A 146 3.35 -4.35 28.48
CA ASN A 146 4.80 -4.18 28.49
C ASN A 146 5.26 -2.83 27.91
N TRP A 147 4.62 -2.33 26.85
CA TRP A 147 4.99 -1.04 26.27
C TRP A 147 4.47 0.12 27.11
N ILE A 148 3.22 0.02 27.56
CA ILE A 148 2.64 1.01 28.48
C ILE A 148 3.50 1.09 29.75
N ASN A 149 3.83 -0.05 30.37
CA ASN A 149 4.70 -0.09 31.55
C ASN A 149 6.13 0.43 31.26
N ALA A 150 6.71 0.13 30.10
CA ALA A 150 8.02 0.68 29.72
C ALA A 150 8.00 2.20 29.58
N TYR A 151 6.97 2.76 28.93
CA TYR A 151 6.78 4.21 28.82
C TYR A 151 6.47 4.85 30.18
N THR A 152 5.66 4.22 31.01
CA THR A 152 5.36 4.67 32.37
C THR A 152 6.65 4.73 33.20
N LYS A 153 7.46 3.67 33.21
CA LYS A 153 8.75 3.64 33.91
C LYS A 153 9.75 4.66 33.39
N LEU A 154 9.76 4.93 32.08
CA LEU A 154 10.59 5.97 31.49
C LEU A 154 10.15 7.36 31.98
N ASN A 155 8.84 7.63 31.95
CA ASN A 155 8.29 8.89 32.45
C ASN A 155 8.57 9.07 33.94
N GLU A 156 8.39 8.01 34.74
CA GLU A 156 8.77 7.99 36.16
C GLU A 156 10.26 8.30 36.34
N PHE A 157 11.15 7.70 35.54
CA PHE A 157 12.57 8.00 35.58
C PHE A 157 12.86 9.47 35.23
N VAL A 158 12.33 9.99 34.12
CA VAL A 158 12.57 11.38 33.66
C VAL A 158 12.09 12.40 34.69
N LEU A 159 11.00 12.08 35.41
CA LEU A 159 10.45 12.90 36.48
C LEU A 159 11.12 12.69 37.85
N SER A 160 11.95 11.65 38.00
CA SER A 160 12.58 11.30 39.28
C SER A 160 13.83 12.13 39.59
N ASP A 161 14.15 12.23 40.88
CA ASP A 161 15.41 12.80 41.36
C ASP A 161 16.64 12.05 40.84
N LYS A 162 16.50 10.76 40.49
CA LYS A 162 17.60 9.99 39.88
C LYS A 162 18.00 10.57 38.52
N HIS A 163 17.05 11.04 37.72
CA HIS A 163 17.36 11.68 36.45
C HIS A 163 18.05 13.03 36.68
N ILE A 164 17.59 13.82 37.64
CA ILE A 164 18.24 15.07 38.07
C ILE A 164 19.69 14.83 38.48
N LEU A 165 19.94 13.85 39.37
CA LEU A 165 21.29 13.45 39.79
C LEU A 165 22.16 12.98 38.61
N SER A 166 21.56 12.27 37.65
CA SER A 166 22.27 11.82 36.45
C SER A 166 22.69 13.00 35.56
N ILE A 167 21.83 14.03 35.44
CA ILE A 167 22.13 15.26 34.71
C ILE A 167 23.24 16.05 35.41
N GLN A 168 23.15 16.21 36.73
CA GLN A 168 24.16 16.89 37.55
C GLN A 168 25.53 16.23 37.38
N LYS A 169 25.58 14.89 37.39
CA LYS A 169 26.81 14.13 37.08
C LYS A 169 27.30 14.34 35.65
N LEU A 170 26.41 14.26 34.67
CA LEU A 170 26.76 14.37 33.25
C LEU A 170 27.39 15.72 32.92
N PHE A 171 26.79 16.81 33.43
CA PHE A 171 27.27 18.17 33.18
C PHE A 171 28.26 18.67 34.25
N LYS A 172 28.54 17.88 35.30
CA LYS A 172 29.39 18.25 36.45
C LYS A 172 28.95 19.58 37.09
N VAL A 173 27.64 19.75 37.28
CA VAL A 173 27.04 20.96 37.88
C VAL A 173 26.11 20.61 39.01
N ASN A 174 26.03 21.48 40.02
CA ASN A 174 25.09 21.32 41.13
C ASN A 174 23.67 21.82 40.77
N ASN A 175 23.55 22.89 39.99
CA ASN A 175 22.27 23.44 39.55
C ASN A 175 22.12 23.27 38.03
N ILE A 176 21.01 22.67 37.61
CA ILE A 176 20.70 22.40 36.20
C ILE A 176 19.97 23.61 35.61
N ASN A 177 20.47 24.16 34.51
CA ASN A 177 19.77 25.22 33.77
C ASN A 177 18.75 24.65 32.76
N LYS A 178 17.85 25.51 32.26
CA LYS A 178 16.78 25.13 31.32
C LYS A 178 17.31 24.43 30.05
N TYR A 179 18.48 24.84 29.56
CA TYR A 179 19.08 24.28 28.35
C TYR A 179 19.65 22.87 28.59
N GLN A 180 20.32 22.66 29.72
CA GLN A 180 20.85 21.36 30.15
C GLN A 180 19.71 20.36 30.37
N ASN A 181 18.61 20.78 30.98
CA ASN A 181 17.43 19.92 31.16
C ASN A 181 16.72 19.58 29.83
N LYS A 182 16.67 20.55 28.90
CA LYS A 182 16.13 20.31 27.56
C LYS A 182 17.02 19.36 26.76
N LEU A 183 18.35 19.49 26.87
CA LEU A 183 19.32 18.63 26.22
C LEU A 183 19.30 17.21 26.78
N SER A 184 19.23 17.05 28.11
CA SER A 184 19.14 15.72 28.73
C SER A 184 17.88 14.97 28.30
N SER A 185 16.72 15.64 28.28
CA SER A 185 15.47 15.05 27.80
C SER A 185 15.59 14.58 26.36
N LYS A 186 16.23 15.38 25.48
CA LYS A 186 16.51 14.98 24.09
C LYS A 186 17.44 13.77 24.00
N ILE A 187 18.47 13.70 24.84
CA ILE A 187 19.39 12.56 24.90
C ILE A 187 18.65 11.28 25.33
N VAL A 188 17.77 11.37 26.34
CA VAL A 188 16.97 10.23 26.81
C VAL A 188 16.07 9.70 25.69
N PHE A 189 15.33 10.57 24.99
CA PHE A 189 14.50 10.14 23.85
C PHE A 189 15.32 9.58 22.70
N TRP A 190 16.50 10.15 22.43
CA TRP A 190 17.41 9.63 21.42
C TRP A 190 17.93 8.23 21.77
N LEU A 191 18.35 8.00 23.02
CA LEU A 191 18.77 6.69 23.52
C LEU A 191 17.62 5.67 23.48
N MET A 192 16.41 6.09 23.87
CA MET A 192 15.22 5.24 23.78
C MET A 192 14.97 4.80 22.34
N ASN A 193 14.99 5.73 21.39
CA ASN A 193 14.83 5.39 19.97
C ASN A 193 15.91 4.40 19.51
N LYS A 194 17.16 4.56 19.96
CA LYS A 194 18.25 3.61 19.63
C LYS A 194 18.03 2.22 20.20
N GLU A 195 17.52 2.12 21.43
CA GLU A 195 17.24 0.83 22.05
C GLU A 195 16.03 0.13 21.41
N ILE A 196 14.99 0.91 21.06
CA ILE A 196 13.83 0.39 20.30
C ILE A 196 14.29 -0.11 18.94
N GLU A 197 15.11 0.66 18.21
CA GLU A 197 15.67 0.27 16.92
C GLU A 197 16.46 -1.05 17.02
N LYS A 198 17.27 -1.21 18.08
CA LYS A 198 18.02 -2.43 18.35
C LYS A 198 17.12 -3.63 18.61
N LYS A 199 16.08 -3.47 19.44
CA LYS A 199 15.11 -4.55 19.72
C LYS A 199 14.27 -4.91 18.51
N ALA A 200 13.85 -3.91 17.72
CA ALA A 200 13.13 -4.13 16.47
C ALA A 200 13.97 -4.99 15.52
N LYS A 201 15.26 -4.64 15.33
CA LYS A 201 16.19 -5.45 14.51
C LYS A 201 16.30 -6.90 15.00
N ALA A 202 16.35 -7.14 16.31
CA ALA A 202 16.40 -8.50 16.86
C ALA A 202 15.10 -9.28 16.60
N VAL A 203 13.94 -8.64 16.70
CA VAL A 203 12.64 -9.26 16.36
C VAL A 203 12.56 -9.58 14.88
N THR A 204 12.93 -8.64 14.01
CA THR A 204 12.98 -8.84 12.56
C THR A 204 13.92 -9.99 12.20
N ALA A 205 15.13 -10.05 12.78
CA ALA A 205 16.08 -11.14 12.55
C ALA A 205 15.49 -12.51 12.92
N LYS A 206 14.78 -12.59 14.05
CA LYS A 206 14.09 -13.83 14.45
C LYS A 206 12.97 -14.21 13.48
N GLN A 207 12.16 -13.24 13.06
CA GLN A 207 11.09 -13.48 12.09
C GLN A 207 11.63 -13.96 10.73
N ILE A 208 12.79 -13.45 10.30
CA ILE A 208 13.47 -13.90 9.09
C ILE A 208 13.85 -15.38 9.23
N THR A 209 14.53 -15.76 10.32
CA THR A 209 14.90 -17.17 10.57
C THR A 209 13.69 -18.10 10.64
N ASP A 210 12.58 -17.65 11.24
CA ASP A 210 11.35 -18.45 11.34
C ASP A 210 10.73 -18.67 9.95
N ILE A 211 10.75 -17.66 9.06
CA ILE A 211 10.23 -17.77 7.70
C ILE A 211 11.10 -18.69 6.84
N GLU A 212 12.43 -18.56 6.93
CA GLU A 212 13.36 -19.39 6.16
C GLU A 212 13.17 -20.89 6.47
N ALA A 213 12.84 -21.23 7.71
CA ALA A 213 12.56 -22.62 8.13
C ALA A 213 11.26 -23.20 7.55
N GLU A 214 10.27 -22.36 7.21
CA GLU A 214 8.95 -22.80 6.69
C GLU A 214 8.90 -22.92 5.17
N THR A 215 9.84 -22.32 4.43
CA THR A 215 9.83 -22.23 2.95
C THR A 215 10.04 -23.55 2.19
N SER A 216 10.00 -24.70 2.86
CA SER A 216 10.43 -26.02 2.35
C SER A 216 9.39 -26.78 1.51
N ILE A 217 8.30 -26.13 1.07
CA ILE A 217 7.29 -26.74 0.20
C ILE A 217 7.20 -25.95 -1.09
N GLU A 218 7.91 -26.41 -2.14
CA GLU A 218 7.74 -25.92 -3.50
C GLU A 218 6.48 -26.57 -4.11
N GLU A 219 5.41 -25.80 -4.25
CA GLU A 219 4.26 -26.22 -5.06
C GLU A 219 4.58 -26.03 -6.55
N GLU A 220 4.40 -27.08 -7.36
CA GLU A 220 4.57 -26.99 -8.81
C GLU A 220 3.57 -26.00 -9.43
N LEU A 221 4.08 -25.12 -10.29
CA LEU A 221 3.27 -24.17 -11.03
C LEU A 221 2.34 -24.90 -12.02
N SER A 222 1.02 -24.64 -12.00
CA SER A 222 0.12 -25.29 -12.97
C SER A 222 0.40 -24.87 -14.41
N SER A 223 -0.17 -25.63 -15.35
CA SER A 223 -0.19 -25.36 -16.79
C SER A 223 -0.63 -23.92 -17.12
N ALA A 224 -1.67 -23.41 -16.46
CA ALA A 224 -2.15 -22.05 -16.68
C ALA A 224 -1.21 -20.97 -16.09
N GLY A 225 -0.44 -21.30 -15.06
CA GLY A 225 0.64 -20.43 -14.56
C GLY A 225 1.82 -20.39 -15.52
N LYS A 226 2.22 -21.57 -16.03
CA LYS A 226 3.28 -21.73 -17.03
C LYS A 226 2.96 -20.96 -18.32
N SER A 227 1.73 -21.04 -18.82
CA SER A 227 1.32 -20.32 -20.04
C SER A 227 1.34 -18.79 -19.87
N LYS A 228 0.94 -18.29 -18.70
CA LYS A 228 1.04 -16.87 -18.36
C LYS A 228 2.48 -16.38 -18.29
N ILE A 229 3.39 -17.17 -17.70
CA ILE A 229 4.81 -16.81 -17.68
C ILE A 229 5.34 -16.70 -19.10
N ARG A 230 5.04 -17.66 -19.97
CA ARG A 230 5.46 -17.62 -21.38
C ARG A 230 4.96 -16.36 -22.10
N TYR A 231 3.69 -16.01 -21.91
CA TYR A 231 3.14 -14.75 -22.44
C TYR A 231 3.87 -13.51 -21.91
N LEU A 232 4.12 -13.45 -20.59
CA LEU A 232 4.83 -12.33 -19.95
C LEU A 232 6.28 -12.22 -20.42
N THR A 233 6.95 -13.35 -20.62
CA THR A 233 8.30 -13.42 -21.22
C THR A 233 8.30 -12.77 -22.60
N GLY A 234 7.37 -13.15 -23.48
CA GLY A 234 7.23 -12.54 -24.80
C GLY A 234 7.00 -11.02 -24.75
N ALA A 235 6.10 -10.58 -23.87
CA ALA A 235 5.83 -9.16 -23.64
C ALA A 235 7.04 -8.39 -23.09
N CYS A 236 7.80 -9.00 -22.19
CA CYS A 236 9.02 -8.44 -21.61
C CYS A 236 10.09 -8.23 -22.68
N VAL A 237 10.40 -9.28 -23.45
CA VAL A 237 11.39 -9.23 -24.54
C VAL A 237 11.00 -8.18 -25.58
N GLN A 238 9.73 -8.17 -26.01
CA GLN A 238 9.25 -7.21 -27.01
C GLN A 238 9.40 -5.76 -26.54
N LYS A 239 9.12 -5.49 -25.26
CA LYS A 239 9.24 -4.14 -24.70
C LYS A 239 10.68 -3.65 -24.65
N ILE A 240 11.62 -4.53 -24.28
CA ILE A 240 13.05 -4.20 -24.25
C ILE A 240 13.58 -4.00 -25.67
N THR A 241 13.21 -4.87 -26.61
CA THR A 241 13.53 -4.72 -28.03
C THR A 241 13.03 -3.39 -28.60
N LYS A 242 11.78 -3.01 -28.30
CA LYS A 242 11.22 -1.71 -28.71
C LYS A 242 12.02 -0.53 -28.14
N ARG A 243 12.35 -0.57 -26.84
CA ARG A 243 13.15 0.48 -26.17
C ARG A 243 14.54 0.61 -26.80
N LEU A 244 15.20 -0.50 -27.10
CA LEU A 244 16.50 -0.50 -27.76
C LEU A 244 16.39 0.04 -29.20
N LYS A 245 15.35 -0.34 -29.95
CA LYS A 245 15.08 0.16 -31.30
C LYS A 245 14.92 1.68 -31.30
N GLU A 246 14.10 2.22 -30.40
CA GLU A 246 13.93 3.67 -30.22
C GLU A 246 15.24 4.35 -29.81
N SER A 247 16.03 3.71 -28.95
CA SER A 247 17.35 4.19 -28.54
C SER A 247 18.32 4.31 -29.72
N VAL A 248 18.38 3.30 -30.59
CA VAL A 248 19.18 3.32 -31.82
C VAL A 248 18.70 4.42 -32.77
N LEU A 249 17.39 4.51 -33.01
CA LEU A 249 16.81 5.54 -33.88
C LEU A 249 17.14 6.96 -33.41
N ARG A 250 17.06 7.24 -32.09
CA ARG A 250 17.42 8.54 -31.52
C ARG A 250 18.91 8.89 -31.67
N LYS A 251 19.77 7.87 -31.73
CA LYS A 251 21.23 8.04 -31.85
C LYS A 251 21.69 8.04 -33.31
N MET A 252 20.83 7.63 -34.25
CA MET A 252 21.11 7.76 -35.69
C MET A 252 21.25 9.23 -36.05
N GLY A 253 22.41 9.61 -36.59
CA GLY A 253 22.74 11.00 -36.96
C GLY A 253 23.57 11.76 -35.92
N GLN A 254 23.82 11.20 -34.73
CA GLN A 254 24.73 11.84 -33.76
C GLN A 254 26.20 11.66 -34.16
N SER A 255 26.98 12.74 -34.09
CA SER A 255 28.37 12.76 -34.60
C SER A 255 29.41 12.28 -33.59
N THR A 256 29.10 12.30 -32.28
CA THR A 256 30.07 12.02 -31.21
C THR A 256 30.49 10.55 -31.17
N LYS A 257 31.78 10.29 -30.88
CA LYS A 257 32.30 8.90 -30.77
C LYS A 257 31.54 8.07 -29.74
N LYS A 258 31.16 8.68 -28.61
CA LYS A 258 30.38 8.05 -27.53
C LYS A 258 28.98 7.64 -27.97
N SER A 259 28.27 8.49 -28.71
CA SER A 259 26.91 8.18 -29.19
C SER A 259 26.93 7.07 -30.25
N LYS A 260 27.89 7.11 -31.17
CA LYS A 260 28.10 6.06 -32.18
C LYS A 260 28.40 4.70 -31.53
N LEU A 261 29.24 4.67 -30.50
CA LEU A 261 29.53 3.44 -29.76
C LEU A 261 28.27 2.92 -29.04
N ALA A 262 27.58 3.78 -28.27
CA ALA A 262 26.35 3.39 -27.58
C ALA A 262 25.26 2.89 -28.54
N MET A 263 25.13 3.49 -29.72
CA MET A 263 24.21 3.02 -30.77
C MET A 263 24.58 1.62 -31.27
N ARG A 264 25.86 1.36 -31.53
CA ARG A 264 26.33 0.02 -31.95
C ARG A 264 26.08 -1.03 -30.87
N MET A 265 26.26 -0.68 -29.59
CA MET A 265 25.97 -1.56 -28.45
C MET A 265 24.47 -1.87 -28.37
N ASP A 266 23.60 -0.86 -28.45
CA ASP A 266 22.14 -1.07 -28.45
C ASP A 266 21.65 -1.87 -29.65
N TYR A 267 22.29 -1.73 -30.81
CA TYR A 267 22.00 -2.52 -32.00
C TYR A 267 22.41 -3.99 -31.81
N LYS A 268 23.60 -4.25 -31.25
CA LYS A 268 24.04 -5.61 -30.89
C LYS A 268 23.08 -6.28 -29.92
N LYS A 269 22.65 -5.57 -28.87
CA LYS A 269 21.63 -6.06 -27.93
C LYS A 269 20.33 -6.47 -28.62
N GLN A 270 19.88 -5.69 -29.60
CA GLN A 270 18.71 -6.06 -30.42
C GLN A 270 18.93 -7.34 -31.22
N CYS A 271 20.11 -7.52 -31.82
CA CYS A 271 20.43 -8.75 -32.54
C CYS A 271 20.43 -9.97 -31.62
N LEU A 272 21.01 -9.86 -30.43
CA LEU A 272 21.01 -10.93 -29.43
C LEU A 272 19.58 -11.30 -29.01
N LEU A 273 18.71 -10.32 -28.75
CA LEU A 273 17.32 -10.60 -28.37
C LEU A 273 16.47 -11.25 -29.49
N LYS A 274 16.90 -11.20 -30.76
CA LYS A 274 16.19 -11.89 -31.84
C LYS A 274 16.26 -13.41 -31.71
N GLN A 275 17.34 -13.95 -31.14
CA GLN A 275 17.51 -15.40 -30.97
C GLN A 275 16.54 -15.99 -29.93
N PHE A 276 15.93 -15.14 -29.11
CA PHE A 276 14.95 -15.57 -28.10
C PHE A 276 13.61 -15.97 -28.72
N ARG A 277 13.39 -15.71 -30.02
CA ARG A 277 12.11 -15.96 -30.70
C ARG A 277 12.12 -17.33 -31.40
N ILE A 278 11.02 -18.08 -31.30
CA ILE A 278 10.73 -19.22 -32.20
C ILE A 278 9.99 -18.74 -33.45
N SER A 279 10.22 -19.39 -34.59
CA SER A 279 9.31 -19.30 -35.74
C SER A 279 7.91 -19.79 -35.34
N GLU A 280 6.87 -19.15 -35.86
CA GLU A 280 5.48 -19.55 -35.60
C GLU A 280 5.15 -20.94 -36.15
N LEU A 281 5.92 -21.40 -37.14
CA LEU A 281 5.80 -22.71 -37.78
C LEU A 281 6.41 -23.85 -36.94
N ASP A 282 7.32 -23.53 -36.02
CA ASP A 282 8.02 -24.54 -35.21
C ASP A 282 7.33 -24.75 -33.85
N VAL A 283 6.18 -24.10 -33.62
CA VAL A 283 5.38 -24.25 -32.40
C VAL A 283 4.53 -25.51 -32.50
N ALA A 284 4.64 -26.40 -31.51
CA ALA A 284 3.78 -27.57 -31.44
C ALA A 284 2.30 -27.19 -31.21
N ASP A 285 1.39 -27.78 -31.99
CA ASP A 285 -0.05 -27.46 -31.96
C ASP A 285 -0.74 -27.70 -30.60
N ASN A 286 -0.14 -28.52 -29.73
CA ASN A 286 -0.70 -28.92 -28.41
C ASN A 286 0.12 -28.44 -27.20
N ASP A 287 0.98 -27.43 -27.36
CA ASP A 287 1.77 -26.91 -26.23
C ASP A 287 0.88 -26.13 -25.25
N GLU A 288 0.64 -26.69 -24.05
CA GLU A 288 -0.16 -26.05 -23.00
C GLU A 288 0.37 -24.67 -22.59
N SER A 289 1.68 -24.41 -22.74
CA SER A 289 2.26 -23.11 -22.43
C SER A 289 1.88 -22.02 -23.43
N MET A 290 1.27 -22.37 -24.58
CA MET A 290 0.85 -21.45 -25.62
C MET A 290 -0.59 -20.93 -25.45
N VAL A 291 -1.40 -21.56 -24.60
CA VAL A 291 -2.83 -21.25 -24.42
C VAL A 291 -3.09 -19.76 -24.16
N GLU A 292 -2.32 -19.13 -23.27
CA GLU A 292 -2.50 -17.70 -22.95
C GLU A 292 -2.06 -16.79 -24.12
N ILE A 293 -1.06 -17.21 -24.89
CA ILE A 293 -0.57 -16.48 -26.07
C ILE A 293 -1.63 -16.50 -27.16
N ASP A 294 -2.15 -17.68 -27.48
CA ASP A 294 -3.18 -17.85 -28.51
C ASP A 294 -4.47 -17.10 -28.12
N PHE A 295 -4.87 -17.17 -26.84
CA PHE A 295 -6.03 -16.43 -26.33
C PHE A 295 -5.88 -14.91 -26.46
N LYS A 296 -4.71 -14.34 -26.14
CA LYS A 296 -4.52 -12.88 -26.11
C LYS A 296 -4.12 -12.26 -27.44
N GLN A 297 -3.42 -13.00 -28.30
CA GLN A 297 -2.86 -12.47 -29.55
C GLN A 297 -3.62 -12.95 -30.79
N GLY A 298 -4.37 -14.05 -30.67
CA GLY A 298 -5.10 -14.65 -31.77
C GLY A 298 -4.19 -15.00 -32.97
N PRO A 299 -4.74 -15.08 -34.18
CA PRO A 299 -4.01 -15.49 -35.39
C PRO A 299 -2.93 -14.50 -35.84
N SER A 300 -2.92 -13.28 -35.29
CA SER A 300 -2.02 -12.20 -35.70
C SER A 300 -0.65 -12.21 -35.03
N ARG A 301 -0.45 -13.06 -34.00
CA ARG A 301 0.80 -13.33 -33.25
C ARG A 301 1.80 -12.15 -33.21
N GLY A 302 1.32 -10.99 -32.76
CA GLY A 302 2.06 -9.73 -32.83
C GLY A 302 3.18 -9.54 -31.80
N LEU A 303 3.25 -10.37 -30.75
CA LEU A 303 4.35 -10.36 -29.78
C LEU A 303 5.34 -11.50 -30.04
N THR A 304 6.56 -11.33 -29.53
CA THR A 304 7.59 -12.37 -29.55
C THR A 304 7.11 -13.63 -28.85
N ILE A 305 7.15 -14.77 -29.54
CA ILE A 305 6.97 -16.10 -28.93
C ILE A 305 8.35 -16.57 -28.45
N PRO A 306 8.58 -16.67 -27.13
CA PRO A 306 9.90 -17.04 -26.61
C PRO A 306 10.18 -18.53 -26.81
N ASN A 307 11.45 -18.86 -27.08
CA ASN A 307 11.92 -20.24 -27.17
C ASN A 307 11.92 -20.97 -25.82
N ASP A 308 11.99 -22.30 -25.86
CA ASP A 308 11.90 -23.14 -24.66
C ASP A 308 13.01 -22.84 -23.66
N SER A 309 14.24 -22.59 -24.13
CA SER A 309 15.37 -22.23 -23.27
C SER A 309 15.11 -20.92 -22.52
N VAL A 310 14.63 -19.90 -23.22
CA VAL A 310 14.27 -18.60 -22.63
C VAL A 310 13.08 -18.77 -21.69
N PHE A 311 12.07 -19.54 -22.08
CA PHE A 311 10.93 -19.83 -21.23
C PHE A 311 11.36 -20.50 -19.91
N ASN A 312 12.24 -21.50 -19.96
CA ASN A 312 12.80 -22.18 -18.79
C ASN A 312 13.64 -21.27 -17.90
N PHE A 313 14.38 -20.32 -18.48
CA PHE A 313 15.05 -19.26 -17.72
C PHE A 313 14.03 -18.42 -16.93
N PHE A 314 12.93 -17.99 -17.56
CA PHE A 314 11.91 -17.20 -16.88
C PHE A 314 11.11 -17.99 -15.84
N LEU A 315 10.93 -19.30 -16.01
CA LEU A 315 10.39 -20.17 -14.95
C LEU A 315 11.32 -20.17 -13.72
N SER A 316 12.63 -20.26 -13.95
CA SER A 316 13.63 -20.22 -12.87
C SER A 316 13.63 -18.85 -12.18
N LEU A 317 13.63 -17.76 -12.94
CA LEU A 317 13.53 -16.39 -12.42
C LEU A 317 12.25 -16.20 -11.59
N HIS A 318 11.12 -16.73 -12.08
CA HIS A 318 9.86 -16.67 -11.35
C HIS A 318 9.94 -17.41 -10.02
N SER A 319 10.54 -18.60 -9.98
CA SER A 319 10.74 -19.37 -8.75
C SER A 319 11.48 -18.55 -7.69
N VAL A 320 12.62 -17.96 -8.07
CA VAL A 320 13.42 -17.08 -7.18
C VAL A 320 12.57 -15.94 -6.62
N LEU A 321 11.74 -15.31 -7.45
CA LEU A 321 10.88 -14.20 -7.03
C LEU A 321 9.70 -14.64 -6.16
N GLN A 322 9.09 -15.79 -6.40
CA GLN A 322 7.97 -16.27 -5.59
C GLN A 322 8.36 -16.48 -4.13
N HIS A 323 9.56 -17.00 -3.86
CA HIS A 323 10.06 -17.13 -2.49
C HIS A 323 10.17 -15.77 -1.78
N LYS A 324 10.45 -14.69 -2.52
CA LYS A 324 10.60 -13.33 -1.97
C LYS A 324 9.30 -12.54 -1.91
N LEU A 325 8.33 -12.84 -2.76
CA LEU A 325 7.04 -12.16 -2.85
C LEU A 325 5.93 -12.87 -2.03
N SER A 326 6.30 -13.74 -1.09
CA SER A 326 5.34 -14.36 -0.17
C SER A 326 4.74 -13.35 0.80
N LEU A 327 3.53 -13.62 1.30
CA LEU A 327 2.82 -12.73 2.22
C LEU A 327 3.68 -12.33 3.45
N LYS A 328 4.39 -13.31 4.03
CA LYS A 328 5.25 -13.09 5.22
C LYS A 328 6.45 -12.20 4.87
N GLN A 329 7.08 -12.42 3.73
CA GLN A 329 8.20 -11.62 3.23
C GLN A 329 7.75 -10.20 2.87
N MET A 330 6.58 -10.03 2.24
CA MET A 330 5.99 -8.72 1.95
C MET A 330 5.75 -7.90 3.22
N HIS A 331 5.31 -8.54 4.32
CA HIS A 331 5.14 -7.86 5.60
C HIS A 331 6.46 -7.38 6.21
N LEU A 332 7.54 -8.15 6.06
CA LEU A 332 8.86 -7.79 6.60
C LEU A 332 9.57 -6.72 5.78
N TYR A 333 9.49 -6.81 4.45
CA TYR A 333 10.31 -6.02 3.54
C TYR A 333 9.51 -4.96 2.78
N LEU A 334 8.28 -4.63 3.17
CA LEU A 334 7.38 -3.77 2.38
C LEU A 334 8.03 -2.50 1.82
N GLU A 335 8.85 -1.82 2.64
CA GLU A 335 9.53 -0.57 2.27
C GLU A 335 10.72 -0.77 1.32
N ASP A 336 11.31 -1.97 1.26
CA ASP A 336 12.52 -2.29 0.48
C ASP A 336 12.38 -3.56 -0.39
N LEU A 337 11.14 -3.97 -0.65
CA LEU A 337 10.84 -5.27 -1.26
C LEU A 337 11.41 -5.42 -2.67
N HIS A 338 11.50 -4.31 -3.41
CA HIS A 338 12.12 -4.29 -4.72
C HIS A 338 13.61 -4.64 -4.65
N ASN A 339 14.36 -4.00 -3.74
CA ASN A 339 15.78 -4.27 -3.58
C ASN A 339 16.02 -5.66 -3.01
N HIS A 340 15.13 -6.13 -2.14
CA HIS A 340 15.17 -7.51 -1.65
C HIS A 340 15.02 -8.53 -2.80
N CYS A 341 14.06 -8.32 -3.71
CA CYS A 341 13.90 -9.17 -4.90
C CYS A 341 15.10 -9.06 -5.85
N ARG A 342 15.61 -7.85 -6.06
CA ARG A 342 16.80 -7.58 -6.88
C ARG A 342 18.02 -8.35 -6.36
N ASN A 343 18.30 -8.24 -5.07
CA ASN A 343 19.43 -8.92 -4.44
C ASN A 343 19.29 -10.44 -4.52
N ALA A 344 18.07 -10.97 -4.44
CA ALA A 344 17.84 -12.41 -4.60
C ALA A 344 18.17 -12.89 -6.03
N VAL A 345 17.81 -12.11 -7.05
CA VAL A 345 18.06 -12.43 -8.45
C VAL A 345 19.54 -12.24 -8.83
N ASP A 346 20.19 -11.20 -8.31
CA ASP A 346 21.58 -10.90 -8.63
C ASP A 346 22.58 -11.84 -7.93
N ASN A 347 22.19 -12.48 -6.82
CA ASN A 347 23.02 -13.43 -6.07
C ASN A 347 22.73 -14.90 -6.42
N ASP A 348 21.88 -15.19 -7.41
CA ASP A 348 21.56 -16.56 -7.82
C ASP A 348 22.47 -17.00 -8.97
N ASP A 349 23.55 -17.73 -8.64
CA ASP A 349 24.54 -18.21 -9.60
C ASP A 349 23.94 -19.16 -10.65
N VAL A 350 22.92 -19.95 -10.27
CA VAL A 350 22.25 -20.89 -11.18
C VAL A 350 21.47 -20.12 -12.24
N LEU A 351 20.79 -19.05 -11.84
CA LEU A 351 20.03 -18.18 -12.72
C LEU A 351 20.95 -17.42 -13.68
N ILE A 352 22.09 -16.92 -13.20
CA ILE A 352 23.11 -16.29 -14.05
C ILE A 352 23.69 -17.28 -15.05
N GLY A 353 24.01 -18.51 -14.61
CA GLY A 353 24.49 -19.57 -15.50
C GLY A 353 23.49 -19.92 -16.60
N LYS A 354 22.20 -20.09 -16.24
CA LYS A 354 21.11 -20.29 -17.20
C LYS A 354 20.95 -19.13 -18.17
N TRP A 355 21.17 -17.89 -17.73
CA TRP A 355 21.14 -16.72 -18.59
C TRP A 355 22.27 -16.73 -19.62
N ILE A 356 23.50 -16.97 -19.17
CA ILE A 356 24.68 -17.01 -20.04
C ILE A 356 24.52 -18.11 -21.09
N SER A 357 24.00 -19.28 -20.73
CA SER A 357 23.76 -20.38 -21.67
C SER A 357 22.71 -20.10 -22.75
N LEU A 358 21.89 -19.03 -22.63
CA LEU A 358 20.97 -18.61 -23.69
C LEU A 358 21.66 -17.96 -24.88
N PHE A 359 22.92 -17.55 -24.71
CA PHE A 359 23.72 -16.93 -25.75
C PHE A 359 24.78 -17.94 -26.16
N ASP A 360 24.55 -18.53 -27.33
CA ASP A 360 25.54 -19.39 -27.96
C ASP A 360 26.82 -18.56 -28.12
N ILE A 361 27.93 -19.03 -27.55
CA ILE A 361 29.25 -18.41 -27.72
C ILE A 361 29.68 -18.74 -29.15
N GLN A 362 29.02 -18.15 -30.14
CA GLN A 362 29.53 -18.18 -31.49
C GLN A 362 30.71 -17.23 -31.52
N ASP A 363 31.89 -17.86 -31.48
CA ASP A 363 33.22 -17.30 -31.65
C ASP A 363 33.33 -16.63 -33.03
N ASP A 364 32.63 -15.51 -33.21
CA ASP A 364 32.58 -14.79 -34.48
C ASP A 364 33.78 -13.83 -34.60
N GLY A 365 34.78 -13.92 -33.70
CA GLY A 365 36.05 -13.17 -33.70
C GLY A 365 35.94 -11.63 -33.74
N LYS A 366 34.73 -11.08 -33.68
CA LYS A 366 34.40 -9.66 -33.91
C LYS A 366 34.14 -8.86 -32.63
N ILE A 367 34.09 -9.52 -31.48
CA ILE A 367 33.83 -8.91 -30.17
C ILE A 367 34.82 -9.53 -29.19
N GLU A 368 35.54 -8.70 -28.44
CA GLU A 368 36.29 -9.19 -27.28
C GLU A 368 35.32 -9.83 -26.29
N ASP A 369 35.64 -11.01 -25.77
CA ASP A 369 34.77 -11.79 -24.89
C ASP A 369 34.29 -10.99 -23.66
N GLU A 370 35.14 -10.10 -23.13
CA GLU A 370 34.79 -9.19 -22.03
C GLU A 370 33.66 -8.22 -22.41
N LEU A 371 33.69 -7.67 -23.63
CA LEU A 371 32.67 -6.75 -24.12
C LEU A 371 31.35 -7.50 -24.39
N PHE A 372 31.43 -8.74 -24.84
CA PHE A 372 30.27 -9.60 -25.06
C PHE A 372 29.59 -9.97 -23.73
N LEU A 373 30.36 -10.40 -22.73
CA LEU A 373 29.85 -10.71 -21.40
C LEU A 373 29.21 -9.47 -20.76
N THR A 374 29.86 -8.31 -20.88
CA THR A 374 29.30 -7.03 -20.41
C THR A 374 27.94 -6.74 -21.04
N LEU A 375 27.79 -6.94 -22.36
CA LEU A 375 26.53 -6.74 -23.07
C LEU A 375 25.42 -7.68 -22.57
N ILE A 376 25.75 -8.94 -22.36
CA ILE A 376 24.82 -9.97 -21.88
C ILE A 376 24.39 -9.67 -20.44
N MET A 377 25.30 -9.23 -19.58
CA MET A 377 24.97 -8.87 -18.19
C MET A 377 24.17 -7.56 -18.09
N GLU A 378 24.41 -6.59 -18.99
CA GLU A 378 23.54 -5.43 -19.10
C GLU A 378 22.12 -5.82 -19.53
N LEU A 379 21.98 -6.77 -20.47
CA LEU A 379 20.68 -7.32 -20.86
C LEU A 379 20.03 -8.11 -19.71
N TYR A 380 20.79 -8.90 -18.96
CA TYR A 380 20.30 -9.62 -17.77
C TYR A 380 19.62 -8.66 -16.81
N ARG A 381 20.32 -7.57 -16.46
CA ARG A 381 19.82 -6.54 -15.56
C ARG A 381 18.53 -5.90 -16.08
N ASP A 382 18.51 -5.53 -17.36
CA ASP A 382 17.36 -4.91 -18.01
C ASP A 382 16.13 -5.83 -18.04
N VAL A 383 16.34 -7.10 -18.40
CA VAL A 383 15.28 -8.11 -18.54
C VAL A 383 14.70 -8.48 -17.18
N THR A 384 15.55 -8.79 -16.21
CA THR A 384 15.12 -9.15 -14.86
C THR A 384 14.45 -7.96 -14.15
N GLU A 385 14.93 -6.72 -14.33
CA GLU A 385 14.26 -5.51 -13.80
C GLU A 385 12.85 -5.36 -14.30
N HIS A 386 12.66 -5.57 -15.59
CA HIS A 386 11.33 -5.46 -16.14
C HIS A 386 10.40 -6.54 -15.59
N PHE A 387 10.90 -7.77 -15.46
CA PHE A 387 10.13 -8.88 -14.94
C PHE A 387 9.81 -8.75 -13.44
N ILE A 388 10.74 -8.26 -12.63
CA ILE A 388 10.52 -7.96 -11.21
C ILE A 388 9.37 -6.95 -11.05
N ARG A 389 9.39 -5.86 -11.83
CA ARG A 389 8.32 -4.84 -11.77
C ARG A 389 6.94 -5.39 -12.12
N ILE A 390 6.87 -6.24 -13.15
CA ILE A 390 5.60 -6.89 -13.53
C ILE A 390 5.13 -7.81 -12.40
N SER A 391 6.02 -8.66 -11.90
CA SER A 391 5.74 -9.60 -10.81
C SER A 391 5.24 -8.87 -9.56
N PHE A 392 5.85 -7.75 -9.21
CA PHE A 392 5.46 -6.92 -8.08
C PHE A 392 4.04 -6.35 -8.22
N VAL A 393 3.73 -5.78 -9.39
CA VAL A 393 2.40 -5.23 -9.68
C VAL A 393 1.33 -6.32 -9.57
N ASP A 394 1.63 -7.51 -10.07
CA ASP A 394 0.68 -8.63 -10.03
C ASP A 394 0.53 -9.21 -8.62
N SER A 395 1.61 -9.36 -7.85
CA SER A 395 1.53 -9.73 -6.43
C SER A 395 0.72 -8.72 -5.62
N LEU A 396 0.86 -7.42 -5.88
CA LEU A 396 0.05 -6.39 -5.23
C LEU A 396 -1.43 -6.46 -5.61
N LYS A 397 -1.75 -6.72 -6.89
CA LYS A 397 -3.14 -6.93 -7.32
C LYS A 397 -3.75 -8.14 -6.63
N TYR A 398 -2.97 -9.22 -6.51
CA TYR A 398 -3.38 -10.42 -5.81
C TYR A 398 -3.66 -10.12 -4.34
N PHE A 399 -2.70 -9.54 -3.62
CA PHE A 399 -2.86 -9.12 -2.22
C PHE A 399 -4.13 -8.27 -2.01
N LYS A 400 -4.38 -7.28 -2.87
CA LYS A 400 -5.60 -6.44 -2.82
C LYS A 400 -6.90 -7.22 -3.04
N ARG A 401 -6.86 -8.36 -3.74
CA ARG A 401 -8.01 -9.24 -3.98
C ARG A 401 -8.24 -10.23 -2.84
N THR A 402 -7.18 -10.78 -2.26
CA THR A 402 -7.23 -11.75 -1.15
C THR A 402 -7.58 -11.12 0.19
N ILE A 403 -7.37 -9.80 0.36
CA ILE A 403 -7.92 -9.08 1.51
C ILE A 403 -9.46 -9.26 1.52
N PRO A 404 -10.06 -9.85 2.58
CA PRO A 404 -11.45 -10.27 2.58
C PRO A 404 -12.44 -9.14 2.24
N ARG A 405 -13.02 -9.18 1.04
CA ARG A 405 -14.11 -8.29 0.58
C ARG A 405 -15.47 -8.59 1.21
N LYS A 406 -15.56 -9.55 2.15
CA LYS A 406 -16.81 -10.06 2.75
C LYS A 406 -17.70 -8.94 3.34
N LYS A 407 -17.13 -7.84 3.82
CA LYS A 407 -17.91 -6.69 4.32
C LYS A 407 -18.69 -5.95 3.25
N LYS A 408 -18.17 -5.83 2.02
CA LYS A 408 -18.82 -5.04 0.96
C LYS A 408 -20.00 -5.81 0.33
N GLN A 409 -19.92 -7.14 0.28
CA GLN A 409 -20.99 -7.99 -0.23
C GLN A 409 -22.10 -8.18 0.81
N ALA A 410 -21.76 -8.44 2.07
CA ALA A 410 -22.74 -8.47 3.16
C ALA A 410 -23.51 -7.14 3.29
N LEU A 411 -22.84 -5.99 3.14
CA LEU A 411 -23.47 -4.68 3.17
C LEU A 411 -24.40 -4.45 1.96
N ARG A 412 -24.01 -4.90 0.76
CA ARG A 412 -24.86 -4.82 -0.44
C ARG A 412 -26.11 -5.70 -0.34
N THR A 413 -25.97 -6.93 0.16
CA THR A 413 -27.11 -7.82 0.42
C THR A 413 -28.04 -7.22 1.48
N LYS A 414 -27.49 -6.57 2.52
CA LYS A 414 -28.27 -5.89 3.56
C LYS A 414 -28.99 -4.64 3.04
N ILE A 415 -28.33 -3.83 2.20
CA ILE A 415 -28.92 -2.63 1.57
C ILE A 415 -30.01 -3.03 0.56
N GLN A 416 -29.83 -4.12 -0.18
CA GLN A 416 -30.83 -4.63 -1.11
C GLN A 416 -32.06 -5.18 -0.37
N ALA A 417 -31.85 -5.94 0.72
CA ALA A 417 -32.93 -6.39 1.60
C ALA A 417 -33.68 -5.22 2.29
N LEU A 418 -32.97 -4.14 2.62
CA LEU A 418 -33.56 -2.90 3.18
C LEU A 418 -34.28 -2.05 2.12
N GLY A 419 -33.87 -2.13 0.85
CA GLY A 419 -34.51 -1.46 -0.28
C GLY A 419 -35.83 -2.13 -0.68
N ASP A 420 -35.88 -3.46 -0.66
CA ASP A 420 -37.08 -4.22 -0.99
C ASP A 420 -38.15 -4.12 0.11
N SER A 421 -37.73 -3.91 1.37
CA SER A 421 -38.65 -3.67 2.50
C SER A 421 -39.35 -2.30 2.48
N ARG A 422 -38.91 -1.35 1.63
CA ARG A 422 -39.48 0.01 1.54
C ARG A 422 -40.60 0.16 0.50
N LYS A 423 -41.05 -0.92 -0.14
CA LYS A 423 -42.18 -0.89 -1.09
C LYS A 423 -43.54 -1.28 -0.51
N GLY A 424 -43.66 -1.51 0.79
CA GLY A 424 -44.94 -1.71 1.47
C GLY A 424 -45.31 -0.48 2.31
N GLY A 425 -46.29 0.31 1.85
CA GLY A 425 -46.72 1.53 2.53
C GLY A 425 -47.36 1.25 3.90
N TYR A 426 -47.11 2.13 4.87
CA TYR A 426 -47.91 2.23 6.09
C TYR A 426 -48.18 3.69 6.47
N LYS A 427 -49.45 3.91 6.84
CA LYS A 427 -50.07 5.17 7.25
C LYS A 427 -49.53 5.67 8.59
N ILE A 428 -49.48 6.99 8.69
CA ILE A 428 -49.21 7.80 9.89
C ILE A 428 -50.31 7.56 10.93
N VAL A 429 -49.92 7.33 12.18
CA VAL A 429 -50.73 7.64 13.37
C VAL A 429 -49.85 8.42 14.33
N SER A 430 -50.32 9.61 14.70
CA SER A 430 -49.71 10.54 15.65
C SER A 430 -50.14 10.20 17.08
N SER A 431 -49.18 10.17 18.00
CA SER A 431 -49.43 10.43 19.42
C SER A 431 -48.21 11.12 20.02
N GLN A 432 -48.41 12.39 20.40
CA GLN A 432 -47.50 13.17 21.24
C GLN A 432 -47.45 12.53 22.63
N GLU A 433 -46.25 12.18 23.11
CA GLU A 433 -45.95 12.13 24.54
C GLU A 433 -44.58 12.77 24.79
N ASN A 434 -44.59 13.75 25.69
CA ASN A 434 -43.47 14.55 26.14
C ASN A 434 -42.39 13.68 26.80
N TRP A 435 -41.13 13.84 26.39
CA TRP A 435 -39.98 13.33 27.12
C TRP A 435 -39.34 14.47 27.91
N ASP A 436 -39.67 14.51 29.20
CA ASP A 436 -39.03 15.38 30.17
C ASP A 436 -37.65 14.83 30.57
N MET A 437 -36.69 15.75 30.71
CA MET A 437 -35.29 15.45 30.97
C MET A 437 -35.06 15.21 32.46
N THR A 438 -34.82 13.96 32.86
CA THR A 438 -33.95 13.67 34.03
C THR A 438 -33.16 12.39 33.81
N LEU A 439 -31.84 12.53 33.80
CA LEU A 439 -30.88 11.43 33.97
C LEU A 439 -31.07 10.77 35.34
N PRO A 440 -30.79 9.46 35.44
CA PRO A 440 -29.79 9.08 36.44
C PRO A 440 -28.72 8.11 35.93
N HIS A 441 -27.53 8.33 36.48
CA HIS A 441 -26.34 7.48 36.45
C HIS A 441 -26.60 5.99 36.70
N LYS A 442 -26.10 5.12 35.81
CA LYS A 442 -25.23 3.93 36.07
C LYS A 442 -25.39 2.86 34.96
N ILE A 443 -24.35 2.78 34.13
CA ILE A 443 -23.63 1.60 33.60
C ILE A 443 -24.33 0.21 33.55
N GLN A 444 -24.20 -0.38 32.35
CA GLN A 444 -24.18 -1.81 31.94
C GLN A 444 -25.50 -2.56 31.70
N GLN A 445 -25.72 -2.98 30.45
CA GLN A 445 -25.61 -4.40 30.07
C GLN A 445 -25.57 -4.61 28.54
N ASN A 446 -24.70 -5.54 28.13
CA ASN A 446 -24.51 -6.06 26.77
C ASN A 446 -25.65 -6.98 26.35
N VAL A 447 -25.91 -7.13 25.04
CA VAL A 447 -26.47 -8.37 24.47
C VAL A 447 -25.71 -8.77 23.20
N TRP A 448 -25.03 -9.91 23.30
CA TRP A 448 -24.57 -10.79 22.22
C TRP A 448 -25.66 -11.81 21.90
N LEU A 449 -25.72 -12.35 20.68
CA LEU A 449 -26.36 -13.63 20.37
C LEU A 449 -25.67 -14.34 19.19
N PHE A 450 -25.22 -15.57 19.45
CA PHE A 450 -24.58 -16.54 18.56
C PHE A 450 -25.63 -17.48 17.92
N HIS A 451 -25.31 -18.05 16.75
CA HIS A 451 -25.70 -19.44 16.46
C HIS A 451 -24.65 -20.17 15.61
N HIS A 452 -24.20 -21.31 16.14
CA HIS A 452 -23.29 -22.28 15.55
C HIS A 452 -24.10 -23.33 14.77
N LYS A 453 -23.58 -23.85 13.64
CA LYS A 453 -23.75 -25.25 13.23
C LYS A 453 -22.54 -25.70 12.40
N ASN A 454 -22.04 -26.89 12.75
CA ASN A 454 -20.80 -27.52 12.32
C ASN A 454 -20.80 -28.03 10.86
N LEU A 455 -19.62 -28.08 10.25
CA LEU A 455 -18.89 -29.28 9.76
C LEU A 455 -18.06 -28.94 8.51
N GLY A 456 -16.81 -29.40 8.50
CA GLY A 456 -16.00 -29.54 7.29
C GLY A 456 -14.62 -28.89 7.39
N HIS A 457 -13.60 -29.72 7.59
CA HIS A 457 -12.22 -29.40 7.24
C HIS A 457 -12.15 -28.78 5.84
N ALA A 458 -11.38 -27.70 5.69
CA ALA A 458 -10.90 -27.27 4.39
C ALA A 458 -9.46 -26.77 4.53
N VAL A 459 -8.53 -27.69 4.24
CA VAL A 459 -7.31 -27.36 3.53
C VAL A 459 -7.76 -26.75 2.20
N ALA A 460 -7.31 -25.54 1.88
CA ALA A 460 -7.47 -24.94 0.56
C ALA A 460 -6.19 -24.15 0.28
N THR A 461 -5.17 -24.80 -0.28
CA THR A 461 -4.85 -24.82 -1.72
C THR A 461 -4.83 -23.42 -2.32
N PHE A 462 -3.68 -23.09 -2.89
CA PHE A 462 -3.48 -22.13 -3.96
C PHE A 462 -4.60 -22.20 -5.04
N TRP A 463 -4.60 -21.24 -5.97
CA TRP A 463 -5.46 -21.10 -7.16
C TRP A 463 -6.65 -20.13 -6.94
N ASP A 464 -6.82 -19.08 -7.75
CA ASP A 464 -7.24 -19.30 -9.14
C ASP A 464 -6.66 -18.35 -10.21
N ILE A 465 -6.02 -18.99 -11.19
CA ILE A 465 -5.54 -18.49 -12.48
C ILE A 465 -6.40 -19.05 -13.63
N THR A 466 -7.43 -19.86 -13.37
CA THR A 466 -8.35 -20.36 -14.40
C THR A 466 -9.41 -19.31 -14.73
N GLY A 467 -9.54 -19.02 -16.02
CA GLY A 467 -10.68 -18.29 -16.53
C GLY A 467 -11.78 -19.31 -16.81
N GLU A 468 -12.94 -19.11 -16.20
CA GLU A 468 -14.21 -19.53 -16.80
C GLU A 468 -15.14 -18.31 -16.88
N LYS A 469 -15.38 -17.88 -18.12
CA LYS A 469 -16.64 -17.29 -18.54
C LYS A 469 -17.26 -18.31 -19.49
N GLU A 470 -18.30 -19.00 -19.05
CA GLU A 470 -19.31 -19.49 -19.97
C GLU A 470 -20.57 -18.66 -19.78
N VAL A 471 -20.89 -17.87 -20.80
CA VAL A 471 -22.23 -17.37 -21.03
C VAL A 471 -22.92 -18.44 -21.86
N SER A 472 -23.87 -19.17 -21.28
CA SER A 472 -24.93 -19.81 -22.04
C SER A 472 -26.27 -19.35 -21.46
N ARG A 473 -27.16 -18.96 -22.37
CA ARG A 473 -28.48 -18.39 -22.13
C ARG A 473 -29.49 -19.38 -22.71
N LYS A 474 -30.62 -19.57 -22.01
CA LYS A 474 -31.80 -20.41 -22.30
C LYS A 474 -31.58 -21.89 -21.92
N GLU A 475 -32.54 -22.59 -21.30
CA GLU A 475 -33.99 -22.59 -21.52
C GLU A 475 -34.80 -22.73 -20.22
N ASP A 476 -36.02 -22.19 -20.27
CA ASP A 476 -37.14 -22.55 -19.40
C ASP A 476 -37.35 -24.08 -19.37
N ILE A 477 -37.82 -24.64 -18.25
CA ILE A 477 -38.93 -25.61 -18.17
C ILE A 477 -39.26 -25.87 -16.69
N LYS A 478 -40.47 -25.40 -16.34
CA LYS A 478 -41.42 -25.75 -15.27
C LYS A 478 -41.00 -25.80 -13.80
#